data_AF-A0A519UHV6-F1
#
_entry.id   AF-A0A519UHV6-F1
#
_cell.length_a   1.000
_cell.length_b   1.000
_cell.length_c   1.000
_cell.angle_alpha   90.00
_cell.angle_beta   90.00
_cell.angle_gamma   90.00
#
_symmetry.space_group_name_H-M   'P 1'
#
loop_
_entity.id
_entity.type
_entity.pdbx_description
1 polymer ?
#
loop_
_entity_poly.entity_id
_entity_poly.type
_entity_poly.pdbx_seq_one_letter_code
_entity_poly.pdbx_strand_id
1 'polypeptide(L)'
;MKKNFVCLALSWCLVLLAACPARAYSVLSHQAIIDSCWLPSLRPALERRFPGGTKEELREAKSYAYGGSIIQDMGYYPFGSAIFTNLTHYVRSGDFVRHLLEDAHDRNGYAFALGALAHYAADIYGHELGINKS
;
A
#
# COMPACT_ATOMS: atom_id res chain seq x y z
N MET A 1 16.39 20.14 42.04
CA MET A 1 16.52 19.99 40.57
C MET A 1 16.80 18.55 40.12
N LYS A 2 17.85 17.87 40.59
CA LYS A 2 18.20 16.50 40.12
C LYS A 2 17.14 15.40 40.39
N LYS A 3 16.47 15.43 41.55
CA LYS A 3 15.38 14.46 41.87
C LYS A 3 14.18 14.57 40.91
N ASN A 4 13.84 15.78 40.48
CA ASN A 4 12.72 16.02 39.57
C ASN A 4 13.00 15.47 38.18
N PHE A 5 14.26 15.52 37.73
CA PHE A 5 14.70 14.92 36.48
C PHE A 5 14.62 13.39 36.49
N VAL A 6 15.00 12.75 37.60
CA VAL A 6 14.91 11.30 37.75
C VAL A 6 13.46 10.83 37.74
N CYS A 7 12.57 11.51 38.48
CA CYS A 7 11.15 11.19 38.45
C CYS A 7 10.54 11.41 37.07
N LEU A 8 10.90 12.49 36.36
CA LEU A 8 10.42 12.70 34.99
C LEU A 8 10.86 11.57 34.07
N ALA A 9 12.14 11.20 34.11
CA ALA A 9 12.70 10.14 33.28
C ALA A 9 12.03 8.78 33.55
N LEU A 10 11.79 8.45 34.82
CA LEU A 10 11.04 7.25 35.20
C LEU A 10 9.59 7.26 34.70
N SER A 11 8.89 8.40 34.82
CA SER A 11 7.54 8.55 34.30
C SER A 11 7.49 8.40 32.77
N TRP A 12 8.43 9.00 32.04
CA TRP A 12 8.54 8.83 30.59
C TRP A 12 8.84 7.38 30.21
N CYS A 13 9.73 6.71 30.95
CA CYS A 13 10.06 5.31 30.71
C CYS A 13 8.83 4.40 30.92
N LEU A 14 8.04 4.65 31.98
CA LEU A 14 6.80 3.94 32.25
C LEU A 14 5.74 4.17 31.16
N VAL A 15 5.61 5.40 30.64
CA VAL A 15 4.70 5.71 29.53
C VAL A 15 5.11 4.96 28.26
N LEU A 16 6.40 4.92 27.94
CA LEU A 16 6.89 4.20 26.77
C LEU A 16 6.71 2.68 26.89
N LEU A 17 6.91 2.12 28.10
CA LEU A 17 6.69 0.70 28.37
C LEU A 17 5.20 0.31 28.36
N ALA A 18 4.31 1.26 28.66
CA ALA A 18 2.87 1.07 28.61
C ALA A 18 2.26 1.31 27.21
N ALA A 19 3.07 1.71 26.22
CA ALA A 19 2.59 1.97 24.88
C ALA A 19 2.20 0.66 24.18
N CYS A 20 0.93 0.51 23.84
CA CYS A 20 0.46 -0.59 23.00
C CYS A 20 0.74 -0.30 21.52
N PRO A 21 1.07 -1.30 20.69
CA PRO A 21 1.19 -1.12 19.26
C PRO A 21 -0.13 -0.62 18.66
N ALA A 22 -0.08 0.50 17.93
CA ALA A 22 -1.23 0.94 17.14
C ALA A 22 -1.39 0.01 15.94
N ARG A 23 -2.56 -0.63 15.80
CA ARG A 23 -2.93 -1.35 14.59
C ARG A 23 -3.42 -0.32 13.59
N ALA A 24 -2.53 0.14 12.71
CA ALA A 24 -2.85 1.09 11.66
C ALA A 24 -2.82 0.39 10.31
N TYR A 25 -3.79 0.73 9.47
CA TYR A 25 -3.83 0.34 8.07
C TYR A 25 -3.96 1.63 7.26
N SER A 26 -2.89 2.00 6.56
CA SER A 26 -2.79 3.27 5.84
C SER A 26 -2.04 3.09 4.52
N VAL A 27 -1.81 4.19 3.81
CA VAL A 27 -1.06 4.25 2.55
C VAL A 27 0.20 3.37 2.52
N LEU A 28 1.00 3.38 3.60
CA LEU A 28 2.24 2.59 3.66
C LEU A 28 1.98 1.09 3.83
N SER A 29 0.84 0.70 4.41
CA SER A 29 0.43 -0.70 4.47
C SER A 29 0.20 -1.28 3.08
N HIS A 30 -0.33 -0.50 2.14
CA HIS A 30 -0.48 -0.94 0.74
C HIS A 30 0.86 -1.18 0.06
N GLN A 31 1.89 -0.37 0.36
CA GLN A 31 3.24 -0.62 -0.16
C GLN A 31 3.88 -1.88 0.47
N ALA A 32 3.66 -2.13 1.76
CA ALA A 32 4.10 -3.36 2.41
C ALA A 32 3.43 -4.63 1.82
N ILE A 33 2.21 -4.49 1.30
CA ILE A 33 1.54 -5.56 0.56
C ILE A 33 2.24 -5.83 -0.77
N ILE A 34 2.69 -4.79 -1.48
CA ILE A 34 3.52 -4.97 -2.69
C ILE A 34 4.77 -5.76 -2.35
N ASP A 35 5.45 -5.47 -1.24
CA ASP A 35 6.61 -6.26 -0.80
C ASP A 35 6.27 -7.73 -0.58
N SER A 36 5.18 -7.99 0.13
CA SER A 36 4.73 -9.33 0.49
C SER A 36 4.29 -10.14 -0.74
N CYS A 37 3.67 -9.48 -1.70
CA CYS A 37 3.11 -10.11 -2.90
C CYS A 37 4.05 -10.08 -4.11
N TRP A 38 5.19 -9.38 -4.03
CA TRP A 38 6.08 -9.17 -5.18
C TRP A 38 6.56 -10.47 -5.81
N LEU A 39 7.28 -11.28 -5.04
CA LEU A 39 7.82 -12.57 -5.51
C LEU A 39 6.75 -13.63 -5.78
N PRO A 40 5.76 -13.86 -4.89
CA PRO A 40 4.80 -14.94 -5.11
C PRO A 40 3.77 -14.66 -6.21
N SER A 41 3.46 -13.38 -6.51
CA SER A 41 2.30 -13.03 -7.35
C SER A 41 2.61 -11.99 -8.42
N LEU A 42 3.10 -10.81 -8.05
CA LEU A 42 3.19 -9.67 -8.99
C LEU A 42 4.27 -9.90 -10.04
N ARG A 43 5.48 -10.28 -9.65
CA ARG A 43 6.58 -10.57 -10.59
C ARG A 43 6.22 -11.71 -11.55
N PRO A 44 5.68 -12.87 -11.11
CA PRO A 44 5.22 -13.90 -12.03
C PRO A 44 4.17 -13.41 -13.03
N ALA A 45 3.20 -12.59 -12.59
CA ALA A 45 2.19 -12.03 -13.49
C ALA A 45 2.82 -11.06 -14.51
N LEU A 46 3.77 -10.24 -14.06
CA LEU A 46 4.51 -9.29 -14.87
C LEU A 46 5.34 -10.01 -15.95
N GLU A 47 6.13 -11.01 -15.57
CA GLU A 47 6.98 -11.79 -16.49
C GLU A 47 6.15 -12.64 -17.46
N ARG A 48 4.91 -13.03 -17.10
CA ARG A 48 3.99 -13.72 -18.01
C ARG A 48 3.53 -12.83 -19.16
N ARG A 49 3.25 -11.55 -18.90
CA ARG A 49 2.77 -10.60 -19.93
C ARG A 49 3.92 -9.89 -20.65
N PHE A 50 4.97 -9.54 -19.92
CA PHE A 50 6.15 -8.81 -20.40
C PHE A 50 7.44 -9.55 -20.01
N PRO A 51 7.78 -10.65 -20.71
CA PRO A 51 8.90 -11.53 -20.35
C PRO A 51 10.27 -10.85 -20.50
N GLY A 52 11.30 -11.46 -19.90
CA GLY A 52 12.70 -11.11 -20.16
C GLY A 52 13.23 -9.86 -19.47
N GLY A 53 12.61 -9.39 -18.38
CA GLY A 53 13.08 -8.21 -17.65
C GLY A 53 14.42 -8.42 -16.95
N THR A 54 15.32 -7.45 -17.07
CA THR A 54 16.56 -7.42 -16.28
C THR A 54 16.26 -7.20 -14.81
N LYS A 55 17.24 -7.43 -13.92
CA LYS A 55 17.08 -7.17 -12.49
C LYS A 55 16.75 -5.70 -12.23
N GLU A 56 17.37 -4.80 -12.98
CA GLU A 56 17.20 -3.35 -12.89
C GLU A 56 15.80 -2.94 -13.34
N GLU A 57 15.33 -3.46 -14.48
CA GLU A 57 13.98 -3.21 -14.99
C GLU A 57 12.90 -3.77 -14.07
N LEU A 58 13.13 -4.94 -13.45
CA LEU A 58 12.22 -5.50 -12.45
C LEU A 58 12.18 -4.67 -11.17
N ARG A 59 13.32 -4.10 -10.77
CA ARG A 59 13.36 -3.17 -9.62
C ARG A 59 12.60 -1.89 -9.93
N GLU A 60 12.75 -1.35 -11.14
CA GLU A 60 11.99 -0.20 -11.61
C GLU A 60 10.50 -0.51 -11.66
N ALA A 61 10.09 -1.61 -12.29
CA ALA A 61 8.70 -2.05 -12.32
C ALA A 61 8.11 -2.17 -10.91
N LYS A 62 8.86 -2.68 -9.93
CA LYS A 62 8.42 -2.72 -8.53
C LYS A 62 8.11 -1.33 -7.97
N SER A 63 8.87 -0.29 -8.34
CA SER A 63 8.55 1.09 -7.93
C SER A 63 7.26 1.63 -8.54
N TYR A 64 6.94 1.25 -9.78
CA TYR A 64 5.64 1.57 -10.38
C TYR A 64 4.50 0.86 -9.65
N ALA A 65 4.71 -0.39 -9.21
CA ALA A 65 3.74 -1.10 -8.38
C ALA A 65 3.48 -0.39 -7.04
N TYR A 66 4.51 0.18 -6.39
CA TYR A 66 4.30 1.02 -5.20
C TYR A 66 3.49 2.29 -5.49
N GLY A 67 3.67 2.90 -6.66
CA GLY A 67 2.86 4.05 -7.08
C GLY A 67 1.40 3.65 -7.32
N GLY A 68 1.19 2.52 -7.99
CA GLY A 68 -0.12 1.96 -8.23
C GLY A 68 -0.85 1.59 -6.93
N SER A 69 -0.12 1.06 -5.94
CA SER A 69 -0.73 0.63 -4.68
C SER A 69 -1.24 1.76 -3.79
N ILE A 70 -0.91 3.01 -4.13
CA ILE A 70 -1.33 4.18 -3.34
C ILE A 70 -2.23 5.12 -4.12
N ILE A 71 -2.40 4.94 -5.44
CA ILE A 71 -3.10 5.90 -6.29
C ILE A 71 -4.51 6.19 -5.79
N GLN A 72 -5.22 5.17 -5.31
CA GLN A 72 -6.58 5.26 -4.79
C GLN A 72 -6.66 6.14 -3.55
N ASP A 73 -5.62 6.18 -2.71
CA ASP A 73 -5.57 7.04 -1.51
C ASP A 73 -5.20 8.50 -1.80
N MET A 74 -4.56 8.77 -2.95
CA MET A 74 -3.96 10.08 -3.22
C MET A 74 -4.99 11.21 -3.32
N GLY A 75 -6.26 10.91 -3.55
CA GLY A 75 -7.32 11.92 -3.56
C GLY A 75 -7.59 12.57 -2.21
N TYR A 76 -7.17 11.96 -1.09
CA TYR A 76 -7.24 12.56 0.25
C TYR A 76 -6.04 13.43 0.62
N TYR A 77 -5.01 13.50 -0.22
CA TYR A 77 -3.85 14.37 -0.01
C TYR A 77 -4.10 15.77 -0.60
N PRO A 78 -3.32 16.80 -0.20
CA PRO A 78 -3.46 18.15 -0.75
C PRO A 78 -3.45 18.15 -2.28
N PHE A 79 -4.35 18.94 -2.88
CA PHE A 79 -4.57 19.02 -4.34
C PHE A 79 -5.14 17.75 -4.99
N GLY A 80 -5.51 16.75 -4.18
CA GLY A 80 -6.17 15.52 -4.63
C GLY A 80 -7.67 15.67 -4.89
N SER A 81 -8.26 14.61 -5.44
CA SER A 81 -9.69 14.50 -5.71
C SER A 81 -10.34 13.50 -4.76
N ALA A 82 -10.97 14.00 -3.70
CA ALA A 82 -11.68 13.13 -2.75
C ALA A 82 -12.80 12.32 -3.43
N ILE A 83 -13.42 12.84 -4.49
CA ILE A 83 -14.43 12.10 -5.26
C ILE A 83 -13.81 10.87 -5.95
N PHE A 84 -12.60 10.98 -6.50
CA PHE A 84 -11.90 9.84 -7.10
C PHE A 84 -11.62 8.75 -6.05
N THR A 85 -11.07 9.14 -4.90
CA THR A 85 -10.81 8.20 -3.80
C THR A 85 -12.11 7.55 -3.31
N ASN A 86 -13.16 8.34 -3.06
CA ASN A 86 -14.46 7.80 -2.65
C ASN A 86 -15.03 6.78 -3.64
N LEU A 87 -14.93 7.04 -4.95
CA LEU A 87 -15.41 6.10 -5.97
C LEU A 87 -14.62 4.80 -5.95
N THR A 88 -13.28 4.89 -5.88
CA THR A 88 -12.42 3.70 -5.88
C THR A 88 -12.47 2.90 -4.58
N HIS A 89 -12.76 3.55 -3.44
CA HIS A 89 -12.86 2.92 -2.13
C HIS A 89 -14.24 2.43 -1.75
N TYR A 90 -15.33 3.09 -2.17
CA TYR A 90 -16.67 2.77 -1.64
C TYR A 90 -17.59 2.17 -2.67
N VAL A 91 -17.46 2.52 -3.96
CA VAL A 91 -18.24 1.87 -5.03
C VAL A 91 -17.62 0.52 -5.37
N ARG A 92 -16.28 0.45 -5.46
CA ARG A 92 -15.50 -0.79 -5.64
C ARG A 92 -15.96 -1.66 -6.83
N SER A 93 -16.44 -1.07 -7.92
CA SER A 93 -16.87 -1.82 -9.12
C SER A 93 -15.75 -2.62 -9.80
N GLY A 94 -14.49 -2.30 -9.47
CA GLY A 94 -13.31 -2.86 -10.12
C GLY A 94 -13.03 -2.25 -11.49
N ASP A 95 -13.88 -1.34 -12.00
CA ASP A 95 -13.72 -0.76 -13.33
C ASP A 95 -12.41 -0.03 -13.49
N PHE A 96 -12.05 0.80 -12.52
CA PHE A 96 -10.81 1.56 -12.55
C PHE A 96 -9.58 0.64 -12.71
N VAL A 97 -9.48 -0.40 -11.90
CA VAL A 97 -8.36 -1.35 -11.93
C VAL A 97 -8.35 -2.17 -13.21
N ARG A 98 -9.53 -2.60 -13.68
CA ARG A 98 -9.64 -3.38 -14.93
C ARG A 98 -9.11 -2.59 -16.12
N HIS A 99 -9.54 -1.33 -16.28
CA HIS A 99 -9.07 -0.48 -17.37
C HIS A 99 -7.55 -0.25 -17.28
N LEU A 100 -6.99 -0.02 -16.09
CA LEU A 100 -5.53 0.06 -15.93
C LEU A 100 -4.80 -1.21 -16.39
N LEU A 101 -5.36 -2.39 -16.11
CA LEU A 101 -4.78 -3.66 -16.54
C LEU A 101 -4.90 -3.84 -18.06
N GLU A 102 -6.04 -3.50 -18.65
CA GLU A 102 -6.28 -3.61 -20.09
C GLU A 102 -5.38 -2.66 -20.89
N ASP A 103 -5.29 -1.40 -20.47
CA ASP A 103 -4.54 -0.32 -21.14
C ASP A 103 -3.03 -0.35 -20.89
N ALA A 104 -2.53 -1.25 -20.05
CA ALA A 104 -1.10 -1.37 -19.80
C ALA A 104 -0.33 -1.86 -21.05
N HIS A 105 0.46 -0.98 -21.65
CA HIS A 105 1.24 -1.24 -22.86
C HIS A 105 2.69 -1.67 -22.61
N ASP A 106 3.20 -1.46 -21.40
CA ASP A 106 4.56 -1.84 -21.03
C ASP A 106 4.63 -2.44 -19.63
N ARG A 107 5.82 -2.91 -19.27
CA ARG A 107 6.11 -3.54 -17.97
C ARG A 107 5.79 -2.62 -16.79
N ASN A 108 6.10 -1.33 -16.91
CA ASN A 108 5.96 -0.38 -15.80
C ASN A 108 4.49 0.02 -15.61
N GLY A 109 3.77 0.29 -16.70
CA GLY A 109 2.33 0.53 -16.69
C GLY A 109 1.57 -0.67 -16.15
N TYR A 110 1.97 -1.89 -16.53
CA TYR A 110 1.36 -3.11 -15.99
C TYR A 110 1.70 -3.32 -14.51
N ALA A 111 2.93 -3.02 -14.08
CA ALA A 111 3.28 -3.05 -12.67
C ALA A 111 2.46 -2.06 -11.85
N PHE A 112 2.26 -0.84 -12.36
CA PHE A 112 1.38 0.16 -11.75
C PHE A 112 -0.06 -0.38 -11.63
N ALA A 113 -0.60 -0.96 -12.70
CA ALA A 113 -1.93 -1.55 -12.70
C ALA A 113 -2.07 -2.70 -11.69
N LEU A 114 -1.05 -3.57 -11.60
CA LEU A 114 -1.00 -4.63 -10.58
C LEU A 114 -0.89 -4.08 -9.15
N GLY A 115 -0.22 -2.94 -8.97
CA GLY A 115 -0.20 -2.21 -7.72
C GLY A 115 -1.59 -1.73 -7.29
N ALA A 116 -2.33 -1.10 -8.22
CA ALA A 116 -3.72 -0.68 -7.99
C ALA A 116 -4.65 -1.88 -7.72
N LEU A 117 -4.43 -3.02 -8.39
CA LEU A 117 -5.15 -4.27 -8.10
C LEU A 117 -4.85 -4.77 -6.69
N ALA A 118 -3.59 -4.72 -6.26
CA ALA A 118 -3.22 -5.13 -4.91
C ALA A 118 -3.89 -4.24 -3.85
N HIS A 119 -3.94 -2.92 -4.07
CA HIS A 119 -4.68 -2.00 -3.22
C HIS A 119 -6.17 -2.38 -3.16
N TYR A 120 -6.84 -2.51 -4.31
CA TYR A 120 -8.25 -2.89 -4.40
C TYR A 120 -8.55 -4.19 -3.63
N ALA A 121 -7.74 -5.23 -3.81
CA ALA A 121 -7.93 -6.49 -3.09
C ALA A 121 -7.69 -6.32 -1.58
N ALA A 122 -6.68 -5.54 -1.19
CA ALA A 122 -6.34 -5.36 0.20
C ALA A 122 -7.34 -4.48 0.96
N ASP A 123 -8.03 -3.57 0.28
CA ASP A 123 -9.14 -2.80 0.84
C ASP A 123 -10.39 -3.64 1.10
N ILE A 124 -10.54 -4.74 0.36
CA ILE A 124 -11.63 -5.71 0.54
C ILE A 124 -11.29 -6.66 1.70
N TYR A 125 -10.09 -7.24 1.72
CA TYR A 125 -9.76 -8.32 2.65
C TYR A 125 -8.83 -7.91 3.80
N GLY A 126 -7.99 -6.90 3.58
CA GLY A 126 -6.89 -6.51 4.48
C GLY A 126 -7.35 -5.74 5.70
N HIS A 127 -8.43 -4.96 5.62
CA HIS A 127 -8.97 -4.25 6.79
C HIS A 127 -9.50 -5.21 7.86
N GLU A 128 -10.18 -6.29 7.47
CA GLU A 128 -10.67 -7.33 8.38
C GLU A 128 -9.51 -8.02 9.10
N LEU A 129 -8.43 -8.32 8.38
CA LEU A 129 -7.25 -8.99 8.94
C LEU A 129 -6.40 -8.05 9.81
N GLY A 130 -6.23 -6.81 9.36
CA GLY A 130 -5.25 -5.84 9.87
C GLY A 130 -5.72 -5.04 11.08
N ILE A 131 -6.97 -4.57 11.08
CA ILE A 131 -7.48 -3.63 12.09
C ILE A 131 -8.85 -3.99 12.66
N ASN A 132 -9.78 -4.46 11.84
CA ASN A 132 -11.17 -4.75 12.22
C ASN A 132 -11.43 -6.25 12.16
N LYS A 133 -10.80 -7.01 13.06
CA LYS A 133 -11.07 -8.46 13.16
C LYS A 133 -12.54 -8.64 13.57
N SER A 134 -13.36 -9.14 12.65
CA SER A 134 -14.71 -9.64 12.89
C SER A 134 -14.69 -11.02 13.55
#